data_AF-B7RVN1-F1
#
_entry.id   AF-B7RVN1-F1
#
_cell.length_a   1.000
_cell.length_b   1.000
_cell.length_c   1.000
_cell.angle_alpha   90.00
_cell.angle_beta   90.00
_cell.angle_gamma   90.00
#
_symmetry.space_group_name_H-M   'P 1'
#
loop_
_entity.id
_entity.type
_entity.pdbx_description
1 polymer ?
#
loop_
_entity_poly.entity_id
_entity_poly.type
_entity_poly.pdbx_seq_one_letter_code
_entity_poly.pdbx_strand_id
1 'polypeptide(L)'
;MTRKIFIAGHRGMVGSAIVQQLAGDPSVELITASRSELDLCNQVAVTDFFAARSIDEVYLCAAKVGGIHANDTYPADFIYDNLMLECNVIH
;
A
#
# COMPACT_ATOMS: atom_id res chain seq x y z
N MET A 1 22.22 -9.80 -0.20
CA MET A 1 21.21 -9.55 0.84
C MET A 1 19.86 -9.54 0.15
N THR A 2 18.85 -10.19 0.74
CA THR A 2 17.48 -10.17 0.22
C THR A 2 16.83 -8.86 0.62
N ARG A 3 16.22 -8.16 -0.34
CA ARG A 3 15.52 -6.89 -0.13
C ARG A 3 14.08 -7.18 0.26
N LYS A 4 13.63 -6.63 1.38
CA LYS A 4 12.25 -6.74 1.87
C LYS A 4 11.41 -5.61 1.30
N ILE A 5 10.58 -5.94 0.32
CA ILE A 5 9.80 -4.97 -0.43
C ILE A 5 8.34 -5.04 0.01
N PHE A 6 7.84 -3.96 0.60
CA PHE A 6 6.42 -3.84 0.93
C PHE A 6 5.64 -3.25 -0.26
N ILE A 7 4.65 -3.99 -0.75
CA ILE A 7 3.73 -3.51 -1.80
C ILE A 7 2.38 -3.20 -1.15
N ALA A 8 2.16 -1.92 -0.81
CA ALA A 8 0.86 -1.47 -0.33
C ALA A 8 -0.14 -1.48 -1.50
N GLY A 9 -1.33 -2.05 -1.30
CA GLY A 9 -2.31 -2.17 -2.39
C GLY A 9 -1.99 -3.29 -3.39
N HIS A 10 -1.26 -4.33 -2.96
CA HIS A 10 -0.82 -5.48 -3.78
C HIS A 10 -1.93 -6.22 -4.56
N ARG A 11 -3.21 -6.07 -4.19
CA ARG A 11 -4.35 -6.69 -4.91
C ARG A 11 -4.97 -5.79 -5.98
N GLY A 12 -4.60 -4.50 -6.02
CA GLY A 12 -5.05 -3.57 -7.04
C GLY A 12 -4.42 -3.87 -8.40
N MET A 13 -4.90 -3.22 -9.45
CA MET A 13 -4.41 -3.43 -10.82
C MET A 13 -2.89 -3.23 -10.92
N VAL A 14 -2.37 -2.11 -10.39
CA VAL A 14 -0.93 -1.80 -10.42
C VAL A 14 -0.15 -2.70 -9.46
N GLY A 15 -0.61 -2.83 -8.22
CA GLY A 15 0.08 -3.62 -7.19
C GLY A 15 0.22 -5.09 -7.57
N SER A 16 -0.80 -5.70 -8.17
CA SER A 16 -0.76 -7.10 -8.57
C SER A 16 0.21 -7.37 -9.72
N ALA A 17 0.32 -6.44 -10.67
CA ALA A 17 1.32 -6.51 -11.74
C ALA A 17 2.76 -6.43 -11.19
N ILE A 18 3.01 -5.56 -10.21
CA ILE A 18 4.32 -5.45 -9.56
C ILE A 18 4.65 -6.74 -8.77
N VAL A 19 3.68 -7.29 -8.02
CA VAL A 19 3.84 -8.59 -7.34
C VAL A 19 4.22 -9.68 -8.34
N GLN A 20 3.50 -9.78 -9.46
CA GLN A 20 3.78 -10.79 -10.49
C GLN A 20 5.19 -10.64 -11.06
N GLN A 21 5.62 -9.41 -11.31
CA GLN A 21 6.96 -9.14 -11.85
C GLN A 21 8.08 -9.47 -10.85
N LEU A 22 7.87 -9.21 -9.56
CA LEU A 22 8.89 -9.40 -8.51
C LEU A 22 8.89 -10.80 -7.89
N ALA A 23 7.81 -11.57 -8.00
CA ALA A 23 7.70 -12.90 -7.40
C ALA A 23 8.75 -13.91 -7.89
N GLY A 24 9.34 -13.68 -9.08
CA GLY A 24 10.40 -14.51 -9.64
C GLY A 24 11.83 -14.09 -9.25
N ASP A 25 12.00 -12.98 -8.52
CA ASP A 25 13.33 -12.47 -8.18
C ASP A 25 13.80 -13.07 -6.84
N PRO A 26 14.84 -13.93 -6.83
CA PRO A 26 15.36 -14.55 -5.60
C PRO A 26 16.03 -13.55 -4.65
N SER A 27 16.28 -12.32 -5.11
CA SER A 27 16.81 -11.23 -4.30
C SER A 27 15.72 -10.43 -3.56
N VAL A 28 14.44 -10.79 -3.74
CA VAL A 28 13.29 -10.07 -3.18
C VAL A 28 12.50 -10.95 -2.23
N GLU A 29 12.20 -10.41 -1.04
CA GLU A 29 11.19 -10.91 -0.13
C GLU A 29 9.98 -9.97 -0.20
N LEU A 30 8.85 -10.46 -0.70
CA LEU A 30 7.63 -9.66 -0.83
C LEU A 30 6.87 -9.60 0.49
N ILE A 31 6.73 -8.39 1.02
CA ILE A 31 5.84 -8.10 2.14
C ILE A 31 4.54 -7.55 1.55
N THR A 32 3.42 -8.15 1.96
CA THR A 32 2.09 -7.70 1.57
C THR A 32 1.17 -7.67 2.77
N ALA A 33 0.12 -6.86 2.67
CA ALA A 33 -0.98 -6.82 3.62
C ALA A 33 -2.25 -6.44 2.89
N SER A 34 -3.33 -7.16 3.16
CA SER A 34 -4.68 -6.81 2.74
C SER A 34 -5.25 -5.72 3.65
N ARG A 35 -6.32 -5.05 3.20
CA ARG A 35 -6.97 -3.98 3.98
C ARG A 35 -7.47 -4.45 5.36
N SER A 36 -7.83 -5.72 5.50
CA SER A 36 -8.25 -6.30 6.78
C SER A 36 -7.07 -6.61 7.72
N GLU A 37 -5.86 -6.76 7.19
CA GLU A 37 -4.65 -7.00 7.98
C GLU A 37 -3.96 -5.68 8.36
N LEU A 38 -4.07 -4.67 7.49
CA LEU A 38 -3.53 -3.33 7.71
C LEU A 38 -4.44 -2.29 7.07
N ASP A 39 -5.09 -1.48 7.91
CA ASP A 39 -5.76 -0.26 7.45
C ASP A 39 -4.75 0.88 7.36
N LEU A 40 -4.43 1.30 6.13
CA LEU A 40 -3.45 2.35 5.87
C LEU A 40 -3.93 3.74 6.34
N CYS A 41 -5.22 3.92 6.63
CA CYS A 41 -5.72 5.15 7.23
C CYS A 41 -5.49 5.20 8.76
N ASN A 42 -5.15 4.09 9.39
CA ASN A 42 -4.86 4.01 10.81
C ASN A 42 -3.36 4.19 11.07
N GLN A 43 -2.97 5.38 11.54
CA GLN A 43 -1.57 5.73 11.77
C GLN A 43 -0.85 4.76 12.70
N VAL A 44 -1.47 4.39 13.83
CA VAL A 44 -0.85 3.48 14.82
C VAL A 44 -0.61 2.11 14.20
N ALA A 45 -1.59 1.57 13.47
CA ALA A 45 -1.44 0.28 12.81
C ALA A 45 -0.32 0.28 11.77
N VAL A 46 -0.16 1.38 11.02
CA VAL A 46 0.94 1.54 10.06
C VAL A 46 2.29 1.64 10.77
N THR A 47 2.40 2.46 11.81
CA THR A 47 3.63 2.55 12.61
C THR A 47 4.04 1.21 13.19
N ASP A 48 3.11 0.46 13.79
CA ASP A 48 3.38 -0.86 14.37
C ASP A 48 3.79 -1.87 13.31
N PHE A 49 3.18 -1.80 12.12
CA PHE A 49 3.51 -2.65 10.99
C PHE A 49 4.94 -2.46 10.51
N PHE A 50 5.38 -1.20 10.35
CA PHE A 50 6.75 -0.87 9.95
C PHE A 50 7.75 -1.19 11.06
N ALA A 51 7.40 -0.95 12.33
CA ALA A 51 8.27 -1.32 13.46
C ALA A 51 8.50 -2.83 13.57
N ALA A 52 7.48 -3.64 13.27
CA ALA A 52 7.55 -5.09 13.31
C ALA A 52 8.24 -5.72 12.08
N ARG A 53 8.34 -4.98 10.96
CA ARG A 53 8.84 -5.49 9.68
C ARG A 53 9.98 -4.61 9.19
N SER A 54 11.21 -5.12 9.21
CA SER A 54 12.37 -4.43 8.62
C SER A 54 12.22 -4.32 7.10
N ILE A 55 11.48 -3.31 6.63
CA ILE A 55 11.18 -3.05 5.22
C ILE A 55 12.30 -2.18 4.64
N ASP A 56 12.85 -2.61 3.51
CA ASP A 56 13.92 -1.88 2.79
C ASP A 56 13.34 -0.92 1.74
N GLU A 57 12.25 -1.34 1.08
CA GLU A 57 11.62 -0.58 -0.01
C GLU A 57 10.09 -0.64 0.11
N VAL A 58 9.43 0.46 -0.25
CA VAL A 58 7.97 0.56 -0.27
C VAL A 58 7.50 0.96 -1.67
N TYR A 59 6.57 0.18 -2.22
CA TYR A 59 5.81 0.51 -3.41
C TYR A 59 4.39 0.83 -2.97
N LEU A 60 4.08 2.12 -2.87
CA LEU A 60 2.76 2.60 -2.45
C LEU A 60 1.80 2.61 -3.65
N CYS A 61 1.10 1.49 -3.85
CA CYS A 61 0.10 1.34 -4.92
C CYS A 61 -1.35 1.36 -4.40
N ALA A 62 -1.54 1.47 -3.08
CA ALA A 62 -2.84 1.62 -2.46
C ALA A 62 -3.37 3.04 -2.73
N ALA A 63 -4.61 3.15 -3.18
CA ALA A 63 -5.31 4.40 -3.37
C ALA A 63 -6.81 4.18 -3.33
N LYS A 64 -7.56 5.20 -2.93
CA LYS A 64 -9.00 5.26 -3.20
C LYS A 64 -9.19 5.75 -4.63
N VAL A 65 -9.60 4.84 -5.51
CA VAL A 65 -9.73 5.07 -6.96
C VAL A 65 -11.17 4.81 -7.42
N GLY A 66 -11.57 5.45 -8.51
CA GLY A 66 -12.88 5.27 -9.13
C GLY A 66 -13.02 6.06 -10.43
N GLY A 67 -14.11 5.80 -11.15
CA GLY A 67 -14.44 6.55 -12.37
C GLY A 67 -14.98 7.96 -12.09
N ILE A 68 -15.34 8.69 -13.15
CA ILE A 68 -15.82 10.08 -13.09
C ILE A 68 -16.97 10.23 -12.07
N HIS A 69 -17.99 9.38 -12.16
CA HIS A 69 -19.14 9.45 -11.26
C HIS A 69 -18.77 9.25 -9.79
N ALA A 70 -17.84 8.34 -9.48
CA ALA A 70 -17.43 8.08 -8.09
C ALA A 70 -16.64 9.24 -7.49
N ASN A 71 -15.77 9.88 -8.28
CA ASN A 71 -15.00 11.05 -7.83
C ASN A 71 -15.92 12.26 -7.57
N ASP A 72 -16.95 12.45 -8.40
CA ASP A 72 -17.92 13.54 -8.24
C ASP A 72 -18.89 13.29 -7.08
N THR A 73 -19.25 12.03 -6.83
CA THR A 73 -20.17 11.65 -5.75
C THR A 73 -19.50 11.65 -4.38
N TYR A 74 -18.22 11.25 -4.29
CA TYR A 74 -17.50 11.08 -3.02
C TYR A 74 -16.18 11.87 -2.94
N PRO A 75 -16.13 13.16 -3.30
CA PRO A 75 -14.87 13.90 -3.42
C PRO A 75 -14.11 14.00 -2.09
N ALA A 76 -14.82 14.15 -0.96
CA ALA A 76 -14.25 14.23 0.37
C ALA A 76 -13.56 12.91 0.79
N ASP A 77 -14.18 11.77 0.49
CA ASP A 77 -13.59 10.46 0.80
C ASP A 77 -12.33 10.22 -0.03
N PHE A 78 -12.35 10.60 -1.31
CA PHE A 78 -11.19 10.45 -2.19
C PHE A 78 -10.00 11.26 -1.70
N ILE A 79 -10.18 12.54 -1.37
CA ILE A 79 -9.08 13.36 -0.86
C ILE A 79 -8.62 12.89 0.52
N TYR A 80 -9.55 12.57 1.43
CA TYR A 80 -9.20 12.14 2.78
C TYR A 80 -8.45 10.81 2.78
N ASP A 81 -8.99 9.77 2.14
CA ASP A 81 -8.39 8.44 2.14
C ASP A 81 -6.99 8.48 1.53
N ASN A 82 -6.81 9.19 0.40
CA ASN A 82 -5.52 9.27 -0.29
C ASN A 82 -4.49 10.10 0.50
N LEU A 83 -4.89 11.20 1.15
CA LEU A 83 -3.96 11.92 2.03
C LEU A 83 -3.56 11.08 3.25
N MET A 84 -4.51 10.41 3.89
CA MET A 84 -4.22 9.62 5.09
C MET A 84 -3.30 8.44 4.78
N LEU A 85 -3.54 7.70 3.70
CA LEU A 85 -2.66 6.59 3.32
C LEU A 85 -1.26 7.08 2.95
N GLU A 86 -1.13 8.22 2.25
CA GLU A 86 0.17 8.76 1.84
C GLU A 86 0.95 9.25 3.07
N CYS A 87 0.31 10.05 3.92
CA CYS A 87 0.93 10.56 5.14
C CYS A 87 1.35 9.43 6.09
N ASN A 88 0.51 8.42 6.31
CA ASN A 88 0.85 7.35 7.25
C ASN A 88 1.99 6.45 6.75
N VAL A 89 2.12 6.25 5.43
CA VAL A 89 3.15 5.36 4.85
C VAL A 89 4.48 6.09 4.61
N ILE A 90 4.46 7.39 4.30
CA ILE A 90 5.65 8.16 3.96
C ILE A 90 6.31 8.82 5.18
N HIS A 91 5.54 9.14 6.23
CA HIS A 91 6.01 9.92 7.39
C HIS A 91 6.99 9.15 8.29
#